data_AF-A0A2D7V6R2-F1
#
_entry.id   AF-A0A2D7V6R2-F1
#
_cell.length_a   1.000
_cell.length_b   1.000
_cell.length_c   1.000
_cell.angle_alpha   90.00
_cell.angle_beta   90.00
_cell.angle_gamma   90.00
#
_symmetry.space_group_name_H-M   'P 1'
#
loop_
_entity.id
_entity.type
_entity.pdbx_description
1 polymer ?
#
loop_
_entity_poly.entity_id
_entity_poly.type
_entity_poly.pdbx_seq_one_letter_code
_entity_poly.pdbx_strand_id
1 'polypeptide(L)'
;MAGKVEQGMLRGILTSKGEAWVEVKDDNGYLHRYLAPWNGDAPSKGGGFDAETLELIEELVVGNRVNLAWFWDGHLRLAAVEHEIPKDMGGVFEGYILEVGDRWIDAQNKEEGKPWRFYLRWNGGYPENGGGYDLTVLDKLKNHQPTNPIRFQWSFDLRPRIDQVLTFEELERRAFYDLDEVPPWLALPTPFEIKKPPKPDLINPFDQVSSPSGANPFDSVPAATDNPFDSVPSSNPFEQSEKKAAPINPFDSATEKKPQNQTNPFDSLEDKKPDNPFENLPLPNNPFDATGK
;
A
#
# COMPACT_ATOMS: atom_id res chain seq x y z
N MET A 1 -31.10 39.77 -7.92
CA MET A 1 -30.04 39.21 -8.77
C MET A 1 -29.85 37.78 -8.35
N ALA A 2 -30.18 36.81 -9.21
CA ALA A 2 -29.92 35.40 -8.91
C ALA A 2 -28.39 35.21 -8.92
N GLY A 3 -27.82 34.87 -7.76
CA GLY A 3 -26.39 34.53 -7.67
C GLY A 3 -26.09 33.33 -8.55
N LYS A 4 -24.90 33.33 -9.16
CA LYS A 4 -24.43 32.18 -9.94
C LYS A 4 -24.33 30.98 -9.01
N VAL A 5 -25.13 29.95 -9.26
CA VAL A 5 -25.02 28.68 -8.54
C VAL A 5 -23.70 28.04 -8.95
N GLU A 6 -22.78 27.86 -8.00
CA GLU A 6 -21.55 27.12 -8.24
C GLU A 6 -21.89 25.63 -8.31
N GLN A 7 -21.36 24.95 -9.31
CA GLN A 7 -21.61 23.53 -9.54
C GLN A 7 -20.43 22.91 -10.26
N GLY A 8 -20.28 21.59 -10.14
CA GLY A 8 -19.18 20.88 -10.75
C GLY A 8 -19.35 19.36 -10.72
N MET A 9 -18.34 18.69 -11.27
CA MET A 9 -18.20 17.24 -11.22
C MET A 9 -16.99 16.91 -10.36
N LEU A 10 -17.07 15.82 -9.61
CA LEU A 10 -15.95 15.26 -8.86
C LEU A 10 -15.86 13.76 -9.11
N ARG A 11 -14.62 13.27 -9.18
CA ARG A 11 -14.29 11.84 -9.20
C ARG A 11 -13.38 11.55 -8.03
N GLY A 12 -13.58 10.41 -7.40
CA GLY A 12 -12.78 10.04 -6.25
C GLY A 12 -13.25 8.78 -5.55
N ILE A 13 -12.62 8.47 -4.43
CA ILE A 13 -12.94 7.31 -3.59
C ILE A 13 -13.94 7.73 -2.53
N LEU A 14 -15.08 7.05 -2.45
CA LEU A 14 -16.05 7.25 -1.37
C LEU A 14 -15.46 6.71 -0.07
N THR A 15 -15.05 7.60 0.84
CA THR A 15 -14.37 7.22 2.08
C THR A 15 -15.33 6.92 3.22
N SER A 16 -16.44 7.65 3.28
CA SER A 16 -17.50 7.42 4.26
C SER A 16 -18.84 7.97 3.75
N LYS A 17 -19.91 7.52 4.40
CA LYS A 17 -21.26 8.04 4.18
C LYS A 17 -22.05 8.02 5.49
N GLY A 18 -23.02 8.91 5.62
CA GLY A 18 -24.04 8.90 6.65
C GLY A 18 -25.43 8.83 6.02
N GLU A 19 -26.46 9.10 6.82
CA GLU A 19 -27.85 9.05 6.36
C GLU A 19 -28.14 10.04 5.24
N ALA A 20 -27.60 11.26 5.35
CA ALA A 20 -27.87 12.36 4.42
C ALA A 20 -26.61 13.01 3.83
N TRP A 21 -25.48 12.31 3.86
CA TRP A 21 -24.21 12.85 3.36
C TRP A 21 -23.25 11.77 2.90
N VAL A 22 -22.34 12.16 2.01
CA VAL A 22 -21.22 11.35 1.53
C VAL A 22 -19.91 12.12 1.67
N GLU A 23 -18.82 11.42 1.90
CA GLU A 23 -17.48 12.00 1.93
C GLU A 23 -16.61 11.30 0.90
N VAL A 24 -16.02 12.09 0.01
CA VAL A 24 -15.26 11.59 -1.15
C VAL A 24 -13.88 12.22 -1.12
N LYS A 25 -12.87 11.37 -1.23
CA LYS A 25 -11.48 11.75 -1.43
C LYS A 25 -11.23 11.87 -2.92
N ASP A 26 -10.97 13.08 -3.40
CA ASP A 26 -10.71 13.35 -4.80
C ASP A 26 -9.38 12.72 -5.26
N ASP A 27 -9.12 12.75 -6.57
CA ASP A 27 -7.90 12.17 -7.15
C ASP A 27 -6.60 12.87 -6.71
N ASN A 28 -6.70 14.08 -6.14
CA ASN A 28 -5.58 14.82 -5.57
C ASN A 28 -5.38 14.54 -4.07
N GLY A 29 -6.28 13.76 -3.46
CA GLY A 29 -6.24 13.38 -2.05
C GLY A 29 -7.01 14.29 -1.10
N TYR A 30 -7.78 15.27 -1.61
CA TYR A 30 -8.61 16.15 -0.78
C TYR A 30 -9.95 15.50 -0.44
N LEU A 31 -10.32 15.57 0.84
CA LEU A 31 -11.59 15.08 1.34
C LEU A 31 -12.65 16.18 1.29
N HIS A 32 -13.78 15.85 0.67
CA HIS A 32 -14.94 16.74 0.60
C HIS A 32 -16.20 16.00 1.06
N ARG A 33 -17.02 16.69 1.85
CA ARG A 33 -18.33 16.19 2.29
C ARG A 33 -19.46 16.88 1.54
N TYR A 34 -20.37 16.08 1.00
CA TYR A 34 -21.54 16.52 0.25
C TYR A 34 -22.79 16.10 0.98
N LEU A 35 -23.70 17.05 1.20
CA LEU A 35 -25.00 16.82 1.84
C LEU A 35 -26.06 16.54 0.78
N ALA A 36 -27.06 15.74 1.11
CA ALA A 36 -28.27 15.65 0.31
C ALA A 36 -28.92 17.05 0.16
N PRO A 37 -29.55 17.35 -0.98
CA PRO A 37 -30.33 18.58 -1.16
C PRO A 37 -31.44 18.69 -0.12
N TRP A 38 -31.77 19.92 0.27
CA TRP A 38 -32.89 20.20 1.16
C TRP A 38 -34.08 20.71 0.34
N ASN A 39 -35.24 20.09 0.50
CA ASN A 39 -36.49 20.48 -0.13
C ASN A 39 -37.47 21.03 0.92
N GLY A 40 -38.20 22.08 0.56
CA GLY A 40 -39.22 22.70 1.43
C GLY A 40 -38.67 23.69 2.46
N ASP A 41 -39.51 24.01 3.44
CA ASP A 41 -39.22 25.00 4.49
C ASP A 41 -38.38 24.40 5.64
N ALA A 42 -38.45 24.94 6.85
CA ALA A 42 -37.84 24.36 8.04
C ALA A 42 -38.35 22.91 8.31
N PRO A 43 -37.60 22.07 9.05
CA PRO A 43 -38.01 20.69 9.36
C PRO A 43 -39.42 20.58 9.96
N SER A 44 -39.78 21.52 10.84
CA SER A 44 -41.10 21.57 11.49
C SER A 44 -42.26 21.95 10.54
N LYS A 45 -41.96 22.39 9.32
CA LYS A 45 -42.92 22.81 8.29
C LYS A 45 -42.92 21.86 7.08
N GLY A 46 -42.41 20.64 7.25
CA GLY A 46 -42.39 19.63 6.20
C GLY A 46 -41.23 19.75 5.23
N GLY A 47 -40.20 20.53 5.55
CA GLY A 47 -38.94 20.45 4.82
C GLY A 47 -38.09 19.26 5.27
N GLY A 48 -37.27 18.75 4.37
CA GLY A 48 -36.43 17.59 4.61
C GLY A 48 -35.39 17.39 3.53
N PHE A 49 -34.51 16.42 3.74
CA PHE A 49 -33.59 16.00 2.69
C PHE A 49 -34.34 15.30 1.56
N ASP A 50 -33.85 15.48 0.35
CA ASP A 50 -34.39 14.86 -0.86
C ASP A 50 -34.35 13.34 -0.78
N ALA A 51 -35.52 12.69 -0.81
CA ALA A 51 -35.64 11.26 -0.57
C ALA A 51 -34.94 10.40 -1.62
N GLU A 52 -34.99 10.79 -2.90
CA GLU A 52 -34.29 10.09 -3.98
C GLU A 52 -32.77 10.11 -3.75
N THR A 53 -32.24 11.26 -3.32
CA THR A 53 -30.82 11.37 -2.97
C THR A 53 -30.46 10.52 -1.76
N LEU A 54 -31.33 10.41 -0.74
CA LEU A 54 -31.07 9.56 0.43
C LEU A 54 -30.98 8.07 0.04
N GLU A 55 -31.89 7.61 -0.83
CA GLU A 55 -31.86 6.24 -1.37
C GLU A 55 -30.58 5.96 -2.16
N LEU A 56 -30.17 6.90 -3.02
CA LEU A 56 -28.89 6.80 -3.73
C LEU A 56 -27.71 6.68 -2.77
N ILE A 57 -27.67 7.50 -1.71
CA ILE A 57 -26.62 7.43 -0.69
C ILE A 57 -26.64 6.06 0.00
N GLU A 58 -27.80 5.50 0.32
CA GLU A 58 -27.94 4.18 0.95
C GLU A 58 -27.38 3.04 0.09
N GLU A 59 -27.52 3.11 -1.24
CA GLU A 59 -27.00 2.11 -2.16
C GLU A 59 -25.48 2.19 -2.36
N LEU A 60 -24.85 3.33 -2.06
CA LEU A 60 -23.41 3.49 -2.27
C LEU A 60 -22.55 2.56 -1.40
N VAL A 61 -21.63 1.85 -2.03
CA VAL A 61 -20.61 1.03 -1.36
C VAL A 61 -19.38 1.88 -1.00
N VAL A 62 -19.12 2.05 0.30
CA VAL A 62 -17.92 2.73 0.80
C VAL A 62 -16.66 2.00 0.36
N GLY A 63 -15.69 2.78 -0.10
CA GLY A 63 -14.42 2.35 -0.65
C GLY A 63 -14.40 2.27 -2.17
N ASN A 64 -15.55 2.23 -2.83
CA ASN A 64 -15.58 2.27 -4.28
C ASN A 64 -15.34 3.68 -4.79
N ARG A 65 -14.87 3.78 -6.04
CA ARG A 65 -14.84 5.06 -6.74
C ARG A 65 -16.23 5.51 -7.13
N VAL A 66 -16.44 6.81 -7.14
CA VAL A 66 -17.70 7.45 -7.52
C VAL A 66 -17.45 8.60 -8.48
N ASN A 67 -18.40 8.79 -9.39
CA ASN A 67 -18.57 10.02 -10.14
C ASN A 67 -19.75 10.76 -9.50
N LEU A 68 -19.55 12.01 -9.09
CA LEU A 68 -20.63 12.82 -8.51
C LEU A 68 -20.72 14.18 -9.16
N ALA A 69 -21.95 14.67 -9.28
CA ALA A 69 -22.27 16.05 -9.59
C ALA A 69 -22.61 16.77 -8.29
N TRP A 70 -22.13 17.99 -8.13
CA TRP A 70 -22.38 18.80 -6.93
C TRP A 70 -22.78 20.22 -7.28
N PHE A 71 -23.46 20.89 -6.35
CA PHE A 71 -23.75 22.31 -6.40
C PHE A 71 -23.61 22.96 -5.03
N TRP A 72 -23.52 24.29 -5.00
CA TRP A 72 -23.39 25.09 -3.80
C TRP A 72 -24.63 25.97 -3.59
N ASP A 73 -25.30 25.77 -2.45
CA ASP A 73 -26.45 26.57 -2.00
C ASP A 73 -26.17 27.30 -0.66
N GLY A 74 -24.90 27.40 -0.28
CA GLY A 74 -24.45 27.70 1.08
C GLY A 74 -23.81 26.48 1.75
N HIS A 75 -24.07 25.28 1.24
CA HIS A 75 -23.36 24.04 1.54
C HIS A 75 -23.02 23.29 0.24
N LEU A 76 -22.03 22.39 0.28
CA LEU A 76 -21.80 21.44 -0.81
C LEU A 76 -22.93 20.42 -0.83
N ARG A 77 -23.71 20.43 -1.90
CA ARG A 77 -24.85 19.54 -2.12
C ARG A 77 -24.54 18.50 -3.18
N LEU A 78 -25.08 17.32 -2.99
CA LEU A 78 -25.05 16.24 -3.95
C LEU A 78 -26.17 16.44 -4.97
N ALA A 79 -25.86 16.60 -6.25
CA ALA A 79 -26.85 16.62 -7.33
C ALA A 79 -27.09 15.23 -7.91
N ALA A 80 -26.03 14.43 -8.06
CA ALA A 80 -26.08 13.07 -8.57
C ALA A 80 -24.82 12.31 -8.12
N VAL A 81 -24.91 11.00 -8.00
CA VAL A 81 -23.78 10.13 -7.66
C VAL A 81 -23.98 8.75 -8.26
N GLU A 82 -22.91 8.16 -8.77
CA GLU A 82 -22.88 6.79 -9.27
C GLU A 82 -21.52 6.14 -9.00
N HIS A 83 -21.46 4.81 -8.95
CA HIS A 83 -20.19 4.10 -8.87
C HIS A 83 -19.42 4.18 -10.19
N GLU A 84 -18.12 4.46 -10.11
CA GLU A 84 -17.20 4.26 -11.23
C GLU A 84 -16.76 2.79 -11.22
N ILE A 85 -17.37 1.99 -12.11
CA ILE A 85 -17.00 0.58 -12.30
C ILE A 85 -15.69 0.52 -13.10
N PRO A 86 -14.69 -0.27 -12.68
CA PRO A 86 -13.46 -0.41 -13.45
C PRO A 86 -13.74 -1.05 -14.82
N LYS A 87 -12.90 -0.73 -15.80
CA LYS A 87 -13.04 -1.26 -17.18
C LYS A 87 -12.92 -2.78 -17.21
N ASP A 88 -12.00 -3.30 -16.41
CA ASP A 88 -11.76 -4.73 -16.24
C ASP A 88 -12.30 -5.17 -14.88
N MET A 89 -12.90 -6.35 -14.81
CA MET A 89 -13.43 -6.92 -13.55
C MET A 89 -12.35 -7.68 -12.76
N GLY A 90 -11.09 -7.48 -13.11
CA GLY A 90 -9.94 -8.13 -12.49
C GLY A 90 -8.74 -8.14 -13.41
N GLY A 91 -7.63 -8.67 -12.90
CA GLY A 91 -6.38 -8.77 -13.65
C GLY A 91 -5.17 -8.60 -12.75
N VAL A 92 -4.08 -8.10 -13.34
CA VAL A 92 -2.86 -7.78 -12.61
C VAL A 92 -2.76 -6.27 -12.47
N PHE A 93 -2.73 -5.80 -11.24
CA PHE A 93 -2.45 -4.40 -10.91
C PHE A 93 -0.95 -4.21 -10.80
N GLU A 94 -0.44 -3.11 -11.36
CA GLU A 94 0.93 -2.65 -11.17
C GLU A 94 0.93 -1.13 -10.91
N GLY A 95 1.51 -0.71 -9.79
CA GLY A 95 1.43 0.69 -9.38
C GLY A 95 2.06 0.97 -8.03
N TYR A 96 1.74 2.11 -7.45
CA TYR A 96 2.31 2.57 -6.18
C TYR A 96 1.25 2.63 -5.09
N ILE A 97 1.63 2.27 -3.87
CA ILE A 97 0.76 2.41 -2.70
C ILE A 97 0.75 3.87 -2.26
N LEU A 98 -0.43 4.46 -2.12
CA LEU A 98 -0.65 5.81 -1.63
C LEU A 98 -0.97 5.82 -0.13
N GLU A 99 -1.84 4.91 0.30
CA GLU A 99 -2.32 4.83 1.67
C GLU A 99 -2.60 3.36 2.04
N VAL A 100 -2.33 2.99 3.29
CA VAL A 100 -2.61 1.67 3.83
C VAL A 100 -3.55 1.82 5.03
N GLY A 101 -4.76 1.30 4.90
CA GLY A 101 -5.71 1.20 6.00
C GLY A 101 -5.60 -0.14 6.72
N ASP A 102 -6.58 -0.43 7.59
CA ASP A 102 -6.59 -1.67 8.37
C ASP A 102 -6.86 -2.92 7.54
N ARG A 103 -7.57 -2.79 6.42
CA ARG A 103 -8.08 -3.91 5.60
C ARG A 103 -8.07 -3.61 4.11
N TRP A 104 -7.46 -2.49 3.73
CA TRP A 104 -7.48 -1.97 2.38
C TRP A 104 -6.21 -1.15 2.12
N ILE A 105 -5.90 -0.95 0.85
CA ILE A 105 -4.89 -0.01 0.38
C ILE A 105 -5.48 0.90 -0.69
N ASP A 106 -5.07 2.15 -0.73
CA ASP A 106 -5.23 3.01 -1.89
C ASP A 106 -3.96 2.86 -2.73
N ALA A 107 -4.12 2.48 -3.99
CA ALA A 107 -3.00 2.31 -4.91
C ALA A 107 -3.29 3.02 -6.24
N GLN A 108 -2.25 3.63 -6.81
CA GLN A 108 -2.34 4.34 -8.08
C GLN A 108 -1.63 3.53 -9.16
N ASN A 109 -2.35 3.22 -10.24
CA ASN A 109 -1.77 2.54 -11.39
C ASN A 109 -0.71 3.43 -12.06
N LYS A 110 0.42 2.84 -12.48
CA LYS A 110 1.54 3.56 -13.10
C LYS A 110 1.18 4.20 -14.46
N GLU A 111 0.27 3.59 -15.21
CA GLU A 111 -0.14 4.03 -16.54
C GLU A 111 -1.32 5.01 -16.49
N GLU A 112 -2.37 4.66 -15.73
CA GLU A 112 -3.59 5.47 -15.68
C GLU A 112 -3.46 6.69 -14.75
N GLY A 113 -2.60 6.61 -13.74
CA GLY A 113 -2.48 7.65 -12.72
C GLY A 113 -3.72 7.81 -11.85
N LYS A 114 -4.64 6.84 -11.85
CA LYS A 114 -5.87 6.89 -11.05
C LYS A 114 -5.74 6.08 -9.76
N PRO A 115 -6.04 6.68 -8.59
CA PRO A 115 -6.12 5.96 -7.32
C PRO A 115 -7.33 5.02 -7.26
N TRP A 116 -7.12 3.78 -6.83
CA TRP A 116 -8.18 2.83 -6.52
C TRP A 116 -7.97 2.26 -5.12
N ARG A 117 -9.07 2.02 -4.41
CA ARG A 117 -9.03 1.31 -3.12
C ARG A 117 -9.24 -0.17 -3.35
N PHE A 118 -8.28 -0.97 -2.90
CA PHE A 118 -8.35 -2.42 -2.94
C PHE A 118 -8.47 -2.99 -1.53
N TYR A 119 -9.38 -3.93 -1.35
CA TYR A 119 -9.60 -4.60 -0.07
C TYR A 119 -8.89 -5.95 -0.02
N LEU A 120 -8.40 -6.32 1.15
CA LEU A 120 -7.87 -7.65 1.37
C LEU A 120 -8.99 -8.69 1.31
N ARG A 121 -8.68 -9.87 0.77
CA ARG A 121 -9.61 -11.00 0.75
C ARG A 121 -9.82 -11.54 2.16
N TRP A 122 -11.08 -11.86 2.47
CA TRP A 122 -11.43 -12.61 3.67
C TRP A 122 -11.22 -14.10 3.39
N ASN A 123 -10.40 -14.75 4.20
CA ASN A 123 -10.10 -16.17 4.08
C ASN A 123 -10.75 -16.92 5.26
N GLY A 124 -11.36 -18.08 5.01
CA GLY A 124 -11.99 -18.92 6.05
C GLY A 124 -13.47 -18.60 6.31
N GLY A 125 -13.99 -19.11 7.43
CA GLY A 125 -15.39 -18.96 7.86
C GLY A 125 -15.67 -17.63 8.57
N TYR A 126 -16.60 -17.62 9.52
CA TYR A 126 -16.75 -16.47 10.43
C TYR A 126 -15.48 -16.23 11.27
N PRO A 127 -15.29 -15.03 11.87
CA PRO A 127 -14.13 -14.76 12.73
C PRO A 127 -13.92 -15.84 13.81
N GLU A 128 -15.04 -16.29 14.40
CA GLU A 128 -15.07 -17.35 15.43
C GLU A 128 -14.60 -18.72 14.90
N ASN A 129 -14.71 -18.94 13.59
CA ASN A 129 -14.33 -20.18 12.90
C ASN A 129 -12.98 -20.04 12.18
N GLY A 130 -12.10 -19.17 12.67
CA GLY A 130 -10.77 -18.93 12.10
C GLY A 130 -10.78 -18.14 10.80
N GLY A 131 -11.90 -17.47 10.49
CA GLY A 131 -11.97 -16.52 9.38
C GLY A 131 -11.22 -15.23 9.69
N GLY A 132 -10.51 -14.70 8.70
CA GLY A 132 -9.79 -13.45 8.87
C GLY A 132 -9.21 -12.92 7.57
N TYR A 133 -8.74 -11.69 7.63
CA TYR A 133 -7.88 -11.15 6.58
C TYR A 133 -6.49 -11.74 6.70
N ASP A 134 -5.81 -11.89 5.57
CA ASP A 134 -4.41 -12.25 5.58
C ASP A 134 -3.56 -11.09 6.12
N LEU A 135 -3.33 -11.10 7.44
CA LEU A 135 -2.52 -10.09 8.13
C LEU A 135 -1.08 -10.07 7.65
N THR A 136 -0.55 -11.19 7.14
CA THR A 136 0.83 -11.26 6.64
C THR A 136 1.00 -10.43 5.37
N VAL A 137 -0.03 -10.41 4.51
CA VAL A 137 -0.07 -9.54 3.34
C VAL A 137 -0.14 -8.08 3.80
N LEU A 138 -0.99 -7.76 4.78
CA LEU A 138 -1.11 -6.40 5.29
C LEU A 138 0.21 -5.87 5.85
N ASP A 139 0.92 -6.66 6.65
CA ASP A 139 2.20 -6.25 7.23
C ASP A 139 3.27 -6.01 6.15
N LYS A 140 3.28 -6.83 5.09
CA LYS A 140 4.14 -6.58 3.93
C LYS A 140 3.79 -5.27 3.23
N LEU A 141 2.50 -4.96 3.08
CA LEU A 141 2.04 -3.72 2.44
C LEU A 141 2.36 -2.49 3.29
N LYS A 142 2.21 -2.56 4.61
CA LYS A 142 2.55 -1.47 5.54
C LYS A 142 4.04 -1.12 5.54
N ASN A 143 4.89 -2.13 5.42
CA ASN A 143 6.35 -1.95 5.38
C ASN A 143 6.89 -1.73 3.96
N HIS A 144 6.02 -1.65 2.96
CA HIS A 144 6.42 -1.44 1.57
C HIS A 144 6.96 -0.02 1.38
N GLN A 145 8.07 0.11 0.66
CA GLN A 145 8.61 1.43 0.32
C GLN A 145 7.69 2.10 -0.73
N PRO A 146 7.21 3.34 -0.51
CA PRO A 146 6.28 3.99 -1.43
C PRO A 146 6.82 4.17 -2.86
N THR A 147 8.14 4.23 -3.01
CA THR A 147 8.83 4.39 -4.32
C THR A 147 8.89 3.11 -5.12
N ASN A 148 8.70 1.95 -4.50
CA ASN A 148 8.75 0.67 -5.19
C ASN A 148 7.35 0.37 -5.74
N PRO A 149 7.23 -0.07 -7.01
CA PRO A 149 5.95 -0.51 -7.51
C PRO A 149 5.58 -1.85 -6.87
N ILE A 150 4.29 -2.01 -6.58
CA ILE A 150 3.70 -3.28 -6.17
C ILE A 150 2.96 -3.91 -7.34
N ARG A 151 2.96 -5.24 -7.38
CA ARG A 151 2.15 -6.02 -8.31
C ARG A 151 1.27 -7.02 -7.58
N PHE A 152 0.00 -7.11 -7.95
CA PHE A 152 -0.93 -8.08 -7.36
C PHE A 152 -2.05 -8.46 -8.32
N GLN A 153 -2.57 -9.67 -8.18
CA GLN A 153 -3.81 -10.09 -8.81
C GLN A 153 -4.99 -9.52 -8.04
N TRP A 154 -6.00 -9.08 -8.78
CA TRP A 154 -7.21 -8.52 -8.21
C TRP A 154 -8.43 -8.92 -9.00
N SER A 155 -9.59 -8.83 -8.35
CA SER A 155 -10.89 -9.03 -8.95
C SER A 155 -11.89 -8.00 -8.42
N PHE A 156 -12.95 -7.77 -9.19
CA PHE A 156 -14.07 -6.91 -8.82
C PHE A 156 -15.31 -7.77 -8.60
N ASP A 157 -15.81 -7.78 -7.37
CA ASP A 157 -17.12 -8.35 -7.04
C ASP A 157 -18.13 -7.23 -6.80
N LEU A 158 -18.25 -6.79 -5.55
CA LEU A 158 -18.90 -5.58 -5.09
C LEU A 158 -17.88 -4.43 -5.01
N ARG A 159 -16.59 -4.76 -4.82
CA ARG A 159 -15.49 -3.82 -4.68
C ARG A 159 -14.18 -4.43 -5.18
N PRO A 160 -13.15 -3.64 -5.51
CA PRO A 160 -11.85 -4.18 -5.89
C PRO A 160 -11.21 -4.93 -4.71
N ARG A 161 -10.78 -6.16 -4.95
CA ARG A 161 -10.13 -7.01 -3.94
C ARG A 161 -8.79 -7.53 -4.42
N ILE A 162 -7.85 -7.60 -3.50
CA ILE A 162 -6.55 -8.24 -3.71
C ILE A 162 -6.72 -9.74 -3.51
N ASP A 163 -6.49 -10.51 -4.57
CA ASP A 163 -6.53 -11.96 -4.53
C ASP A 163 -5.18 -12.55 -4.14
N GLN A 164 -4.09 -12.02 -4.73
CA GLN A 164 -2.73 -12.48 -4.45
C GLN A 164 -1.72 -11.38 -4.72
N VAL A 165 -0.84 -11.09 -3.76
CA VAL A 165 0.33 -10.22 -3.98
C VAL A 165 1.43 -11.02 -4.67
N LEU A 166 1.97 -10.49 -5.77
CA LEU A 166 3.00 -11.15 -6.56
C LEU A 166 4.37 -10.63 -6.11
N THR A 167 5.23 -11.55 -5.66
CA THR A 167 6.63 -11.23 -5.33
C THR A 167 7.51 -11.27 -6.58
N PHE A 168 8.66 -10.59 -6.54
CA PHE A 168 9.61 -10.53 -7.65
C PHE A 168 10.07 -11.94 -8.11
N GLU A 169 10.28 -12.86 -7.17
CA GLU A 169 10.65 -14.26 -7.46
C GLU A 169 9.53 -15.05 -8.16
N GLU A 170 8.27 -14.80 -7.81
CA GLU A 170 7.11 -15.42 -8.49
C GLU A 170 6.95 -14.87 -9.92
N LEU A 171 7.30 -13.60 -10.14
CA LEU A 171 7.28 -12.96 -11.44
C LEU A 171 8.36 -13.49 -12.38
N GLU A 172 9.60 -13.66 -11.89
CA GLU A 172 10.67 -14.29 -12.66
C GLU A 172 10.30 -15.72 -13.05
N ARG A 173 9.74 -16.51 -12.13
CA ARG A 173 9.29 -17.87 -12.47
C ARG A 173 8.25 -17.88 -13.58
N ARG A 174 7.27 -16.97 -13.55
CA ARG A 174 6.22 -16.96 -14.60
C ARG A 174 6.79 -16.61 -15.98
N ALA A 175 7.74 -15.69 -16.06
CA ALA A 175 8.38 -15.32 -17.32
C ALA A 175 9.19 -16.47 -17.96
N PHE A 176 9.63 -17.45 -17.18
CA PHE A 176 10.42 -18.59 -17.69
C PHE A 176 9.60 -19.86 -17.98
N TYR A 177 8.41 -20.03 -17.40
CA TYR A 177 7.63 -21.28 -17.54
C TYR A 177 6.31 -21.15 -18.35
N ASP A 178 5.75 -19.96 -18.54
CA ASP A 178 4.53 -19.73 -19.34
C ASP A 178 4.85 -19.33 -20.80
N LEU A 179 5.77 -20.05 -21.46
CA LEU A 179 5.90 -19.99 -22.91
C LEU A 179 4.94 -21.02 -23.52
N ASP A 180 3.77 -20.58 -23.98
CA ASP A 180 2.84 -21.44 -24.76
C ASP A 180 3.55 -22.03 -25.99
N GLU A 181 4.52 -21.30 -26.55
CA GLU A 181 5.43 -21.77 -27.59
C GLU A 181 6.88 -21.45 -27.23
N VAL A 182 7.72 -22.49 -27.19
CA VAL A 182 9.16 -22.34 -27.09
C VAL A 182 9.65 -21.60 -28.34
N PRO A 183 10.36 -20.46 -28.21
CA PRO A 183 10.86 -19.73 -29.36
C PRO A 183 11.70 -20.66 -30.26
N PRO A 184 11.65 -20.53 -31.59
CA PRO A 184 12.29 -21.49 -32.52
C PRO A 184 13.80 -21.68 -32.32
N TRP A 185 14.47 -20.70 -31.70
CA TRP A 185 15.90 -20.71 -31.36
C TRP A 185 16.23 -21.45 -30.06
N LEU A 186 15.22 -21.69 -29.21
CA LEU A 186 15.30 -22.48 -27.99
C LEU A 186 14.72 -23.90 -28.17
N ALA A 187 13.97 -24.13 -29.27
CA ALA A 187 13.52 -25.46 -29.66
C ALA A 187 14.74 -26.31 -30.01
N LEU A 188 14.99 -27.38 -29.26
CA LEU A 188 15.95 -28.42 -29.65
C LEU A 188 15.57 -28.88 -31.07
N PRO A 189 16.53 -29.02 -32.00
CA PRO A 189 16.23 -29.51 -33.34
C PRO A 189 15.52 -30.85 -33.20
N THR A 190 14.27 -30.92 -33.68
CA THR A 190 13.50 -32.16 -33.76
C THR A 190 14.37 -33.22 -34.43
N PRO A 191 14.36 -34.49 -33.96
CA PRO A 191 15.06 -35.55 -34.67
C PRO A 191 14.42 -35.66 -36.05
N PHE A 192 15.10 -35.15 -37.08
CA PHE A 192 14.77 -35.48 -38.45
C PHE A 192 14.64 -37.00 -38.52
N GLU A 193 13.56 -37.49 -39.12
CA GLU A 193 13.49 -38.88 -39.56
C GLU A 193 14.68 -39.14 -40.50
N ILE A 194 15.76 -39.66 -39.92
CA ILE A 194 16.86 -40.21 -40.69
C ILE A 194 16.30 -41.48 -41.31
N LYS A 195 15.86 -41.40 -42.57
CA LYS A 195 15.80 -42.58 -43.44
C LYS A 195 17.16 -43.25 -43.34
N LYS A 196 17.21 -44.39 -42.65
CA LYS A 196 18.40 -45.16 -42.35
C LYS A 196 19.26 -45.30 -43.62
N PRO A 197 20.40 -44.60 -43.74
CA PRO A 197 21.34 -44.90 -44.81
C PRO A 197 22.02 -46.23 -44.49
N PRO A 198 22.42 -47.02 -45.50
CA PRO A 198 23.11 -48.28 -45.28
C PRO A 198 24.42 -48.01 -44.55
N LYS A 199 24.71 -48.84 -43.53
CA LYS A 199 25.95 -48.76 -42.72
C LYS A 199 27.17 -48.61 -43.63
N PRO A 200 27.93 -47.52 -43.50
CA PRO A 200 29.35 -47.52 -43.81
C PRO A 200 30.10 -47.82 -42.51
N ASP A 201 31.05 -48.75 -42.58
CA ASP A 201 31.99 -49.02 -41.49
C ASP A 201 32.77 -47.73 -41.17
N LEU A 202 32.48 -47.12 -40.02
CA LEU A 202 33.20 -45.96 -39.52
C LEU A 202 33.86 -46.34 -38.20
N ILE A 203 35.15 -46.67 -38.34
CA ILE A 203 36.15 -46.61 -37.28
C ILE A 203 36.08 -45.23 -36.61
N ASN A 204 36.07 -45.20 -35.28
CA ASN A 204 36.07 -43.95 -34.52
C ASN A 204 37.36 -43.16 -34.81
N PRO A 205 37.28 -41.86 -35.15
CA PRO A 205 38.46 -41.02 -35.39
C PRO A 205 39.27 -40.72 -34.11
N PHE A 206 38.76 -41.09 -32.92
CA PHE A 206 39.48 -41.01 -31.65
C PHE A 206 40.34 -42.26 -31.35
N ASP A 207 40.15 -43.36 -32.09
CA ASP A 207 40.99 -44.56 -31.95
C ASP A 207 42.31 -44.47 -32.75
N GLN A 208 42.57 -43.35 -33.42
CA GLN A 208 43.80 -43.14 -34.21
C GLN A 208 44.91 -42.36 -33.51
N VAL A 209 44.79 -42.09 -32.20
CA VAL A 209 45.89 -41.47 -31.45
C VAL A 209 46.55 -42.52 -30.56
N SER A 210 47.53 -43.21 -31.14
CA SER A 210 48.57 -43.91 -30.37
C SER A 210 49.30 -42.86 -29.53
N SER A 211 49.20 -42.97 -28.21
CA SER A 211 49.92 -42.13 -27.26
C SER A 211 51.43 -42.17 -27.54
N PRO A 212 52.12 -41.04 -27.77
CA PRO A 212 53.54 -40.96 -27.46
C PRO A 212 53.65 -40.89 -25.94
N SER A 213 54.43 -41.81 -25.37
CA SER A 213 54.87 -41.76 -23.97
C SER A 213 55.57 -40.42 -23.70
N GLY A 214 54.88 -39.51 -23.02
CA GLY A 214 55.42 -38.19 -22.66
C GLY A 214 54.46 -37.47 -21.73
N ALA A 215 55.02 -36.93 -20.65
CA ALA A 215 54.34 -36.39 -19.47
C ALA A 215 53.17 -35.42 -19.76
N ASN A 216 52.23 -35.38 -18.80
CA ASN A 216 51.13 -34.42 -18.79
C ASN A 216 51.66 -32.97 -18.83
N PRO A 217 51.05 -32.08 -19.63
CA PRO A 217 51.53 -30.71 -19.83
C PRO A 217 51.27 -29.78 -18.63
N PHE A 218 50.55 -30.24 -17.60
CA PHE A 218 50.29 -29.50 -16.37
C PHE A 218 51.26 -29.82 -15.24
N ASP A 219 52.20 -30.75 -15.44
CA ASP A 219 53.11 -31.23 -14.40
C ASP A 219 54.43 -30.46 -14.33
N SER A 220 54.48 -29.27 -14.94
CA SER A 220 55.64 -28.38 -14.89
C SER A 220 55.29 -27.06 -14.22
N VAL A 221 55.03 -27.12 -12.93
CA VAL A 221 55.08 -25.96 -12.03
C VAL A 221 56.21 -26.19 -11.04
N PRO A 222 57.32 -25.44 -11.10
CA PRO A 222 58.32 -25.46 -10.05
C PRO A 222 57.71 -24.89 -8.77
N ALA A 223 57.69 -25.68 -7.70
CA ALA A 223 57.37 -25.22 -6.37
C ALA A 223 58.50 -24.32 -5.85
N ALA A 224 58.34 -23.00 -5.90
CA ALA A 224 58.87 -22.06 -4.92
C ALA A 224 58.43 -20.61 -5.24
N THR A 225 57.77 -20.01 -4.25
CA THR A 225 57.94 -18.62 -3.77
C THR A 225 57.85 -17.50 -4.79
N ASP A 226 56.66 -16.88 -4.91
CA ASP A 226 56.43 -15.50 -4.45
C ASP A 226 55.03 -15.05 -4.94
N ASN A 227 54.10 -14.88 -3.99
CA ASN A 227 52.80 -14.28 -4.30
C ASN A 227 53.02 -12.78 -4.60
N PRO A 228 52.57 -12.25 -5.75
CA PRO A 228 52.79 -10.86 -6.14
C PRO A 228 51.93 -9.86 -5.35
N PHE A 229 51.16 -10.32 -4.36
CA PHE A 229 50.31 -9.51 -3.48
C PHE A 229 50.88 -9.35 -2.06
N ASP A 230 52.04 -9.93 -1.76
CA ASP A 230 52.60 -9.95 -0.40
C ASP A 230 53.39 -8.69 -0.01
N SER A 231 53.38 -7.65 -0.87
CA SER A 231 53.95 -6.35 -0.57
C SER A 231 52.86 -5.31 -0.34
N VAL A 232 52.12 -5.45 0.77
CA VAL A 232 51.34 -4.37 1.37
C VAL A 232 52.01 -3.91 2.67
N PRO A 233 52.42 -2.63 2.80
CA PRO A 233 52.91 -2.14 4.09
C PRO A 233 51.77 -2.14 5.12
N SER A 234 52.01 -2.70 6.30
CA SER A 234 51.03 -2.89 7.38
C SER A 234 50.71 -1.59 8.16
N SER A 235 50.74 -0.43 7.51
CA SER A 235 50.46 0.86 8.14
C SER A 235 49.16 1.45 7.62
N ASN A 236 48.19 1.58 8.51
CA ASN A 236 46.93 2.26 8.27
C ASN A 236 47.20 3.78 8.07
N PRO A 237 46.82 4.41 6.94
CA PRO A 237 47.24 5.77 6.62
C PRO A 237 46.55 6.87 7.45
N PHE A 238 45.73 6.50 8.44
CA PHE A 238 45.03 7.41 9.35
C PHE A 238 45.64 7.51 10.75
N GLU A 239 46.72 6.77 11.07
CA GLU A 239 47.37 6.81 12.39
C GLU A 239 48.40 7.94 12.53
N GLN A 240 48.11 9.11 11.98
CA GLN A 240 48.90 10.32 12.25
C GLN A 240 48.00 11.44 12.76
N SER A 241 47.48 11.27 13.98
CA SER A 241 47.26 12.39 14.90
C SER A 241 47.11 11.88 16.33
N GLU A 242 48.04 12.32 17.17
CA GLU A 242 48.02 12.06 18.59
C GLU A 242 46.82 12.74 19.29
N LYS A 243 46.35 12.07 20.34
CA LYS A 243 45.73 12.61 21.58
C LYS A 243 44.27 13.09 21.56
N LYS A 244 43.43 12.19 22.12
CA LYS A 244 42.25 12.43 22.98
C LYS A 244 41.66 13.85 22.99
N ALA A 245 40.53 14.02 22.32
CA ALA A 245 39.43 14.87 22.76
C ALA A 245 38.11 14.18 22.39
N ALA A 246 37.20 14.04 23.35
CA ALA A 246 35.85 13.55 23.10
C ALA A 246 35.09 14.54 22.19
N PRO A 247 34.13 14.07 21.36
CA PRO A 247 33.33 14.98 20.54
C PRO A 247 32.47 15.87 21.45
N ILE A 248 32.77 17.17 21.46
CA ILE A 248 31.93 18.20 22.07
C ILE A 248 30.80 18.50 21.08
N ASN A 249 29.55 18.35 21.53
CA ASN A 249 28.38 18.77 20.78
C ASN A 249 28.35 20.31 20.67
N PRO A 250 28.01 20.87 19.50
CA PRO A 250 28.08 22.32 19.27
C PRO A 250 26.96 23.13 19.96
N PHE A 251 26.12 22.49 20.78
CA PHE A 251 25.03 23.13 21.53
C PHE A 251 25.34 23.35 23.03
N ASP A 252 26.51 22.93 23.53
CA ASP A 252 26.84 22.98 24.97
C ASP A 252 27.38 24.34 25.46
N SER A 253 27.16 25.42 24.71
CA SER A 253 27.48 26.78 25.20
C SER A 253 26.35 27.32 26.06
N ALA A 254 26.15 26.74 27.25
CA ALA A 254 25.35 27.33 28.32
C ALA A 254 25.84 26.86 29.70
N THR A 255 26.71 27.68 30.30
CA THR A 255 26.89 27.91 31.75
C THR A 255 26.72 26.73 32.72
N GLU A 256 27.83 26.36 33.35
CA GLU A 256 27.93 25.52 34.54
C GLU A 256 26.99 25.96 35.70
N LYS A 257 26.07 25.07 36.12
CA LYS A 257 25.65 24.91 37.52
C LYS A 257 25.39 23.43 37.83
N LYS A 258 25.92 23.00 39.00
CA LYS A 258 25.80 21.67 39.64
C LYS A 258 24.39 21.05 39.54
N PRO A 259 24.27 19.70 39.50
CA PRO A 259 22.98 19.02 39.50
C PRO A 259 22.32 19.13 40.87
N GLN A 260 21.24 19.91 40.96
CA GLN A 260 20.18 19.71 41.94
C GLN A 260 19.13 18.81 41.29
N ASN A 261 18.67 17.79 42.03
CA ASN A 261 17.51 16.95 41.70
C ASN A 261 16.40 17.77 41.03
N GLN A 262 16.22 17.58 39.73
CA GLN A 262 15.00 17.97 39.03
C GLN A 262 14.18 16.70 38.84
N THR A 263 13.19 16.55 39.71
CA THR A 263 12.02 15.70 39.49
C THR A 263 11.35 16.11 38.18
N ASN A 264 10.92 15.12 37.38
CA ASN A 264 10.13 15.34 36.18
C ASN A 264 8.87 16.15 36.52
N PRO A 265 8.48 17.15 35.71
CA PRO A 265 7.28 17.95 35.95
C PRO A 265 5.97 17.18 35.66
N PHE A 266 6.07 15.91 35.22
CA PHE A 266 4.95 15.03 34.93
C PHE A 266 4.78 13.87 35.93
N ASP A 267 5.67 13.75 36.93
CA ASP A 267 5.60 12.67 37.94
C ASP A 267 4.71 13.01 39.15
N SER A 268 4.01 14.15 39.12
CA SER A 268 3.02 14.52 40.14
C SER A 268 1.61 14.44 39.57
N LEU A 269 1.20 13.24 39.17
CA LEU A 269 -0.20 12.90 39.00
C LEU A 269 -0.54 11.80 39.99
N GLU A 270 -0.63 12.19 41.27
CA GLU A 270 -1.49 11.48 42.20
C GLU A 270 -2.94 11.64 41.73
N ASP A 271 -3.66 10.51 41.72
CA ASP A 271 -5.06 10.38 41.34
C ASP A 271 -5.96 11.46 41.98
N LYS A 272 -6.30 12.49 41.20
CA LYS A 272 -7.47 13.33 41.47
C LYS A 272 -8.38 13.32 40.25
N LYS A 273 -9.47 12.57 40.40
CA LYS A 273 -10.67 12.65 39.57
C LYS A 273 -11.02 14.14 39.37
N PRO A 274 -11.19 14.63 38.14
CA PRO A 274 -11.56 16.02 37.93
C PRO A 274 -12.99 16.23 38.43
N ASP A 275 -13.16 17.17 39.36
CA ASP A 275 -14.48 17.61 39.82
C ASP A 275 -15.26 18.15 38.63
N ASN A 276 -16.42 17.54 38.39
CA ASN A 276 -17.29 17.89 37.27
C ASN A 276 -17.95 19.26 37.58
N PRO A 277 -17.78 20.30 36.75
CA PRO A 277 -18.25 21.65 37.07
C PRO A 277 -19.78 21.79 37.10
N PHE A 278 -20.51 20.71 36.78
CA PHE A 278 -21.97 20.65 36.79
C PHE A 278 -22.55 19.92 38.02
N GLU A 279 -21.73 19.35 38.91
CA GLU A 279 -22.24 18.60 40.07
C GLU A 279 -22.82 19.47 41.19
N ASN A 280 -22.50 20.78 41.23
CA ASN A 280 -22.98 21.72 42.26
C ASN A 280 -23.97 22.77 41.75
N LEU A 281 -24.58 22.56 40.57
CA LEU A 281 -25.68 23.41 40.13
C LEU A 281 -27.01 22.93 40.75
N PRO A 282 -27.82 23.82 41.35
CA PRO A 282 -29.15 23.45 41.78
C PRO A 282 -29.94 22.98 40.55
N LEU A 283 -30.50 21.78 40.63
CA LEU A 283 -31.39 21.26 39.60
C LEU A 283 -32.53 22.28 39.38
N PRO A 284 -32.82 22.69 38.14
CA PRO A 284 -34.00 23.50 37.88
C PRO A 284 -35.24 22.71 38.29
N ASN A 285 -36.07 23.29 39.16
CA ASN A 285 -37.33 22.71 39.58
C ASN A 285 -38.16 22.31 38.35
N ASN A 286 -38.63 21.07 38.37
CA ASN A 286 -39.53 20.51 37.37
C ASN A 286 -40.79 21.38 37.25
N PRO A 287 -41.12 21.97 36.08
CA PRO A 287 -42.26 22.88 35.94
C PRO A 287 -43.63 22.16 35.94
N PHE A 288 -43.66 20.84 36.16
CA PHE A 288 -44.87 20.01 36.13
C PHE A 288 -45.38 19.56 37.51
N ASP A 289 -44.75 19.95 38.63
CA ASP A 289 -45.17 19.55 39.98
C ASP A 289 -46.15 20.51 40.68
N ALA A 290 -46.80 21.42 39.93
CA ALA A 290 -47.78 22.35 40.47
C ALA A 290 -49.22 22.08 39.98
N THR A 291 -49.71 20.85 40.15
CA THR A 291 -51.17 20.60 40.20
C THR A 291 -51.46 19.46 41.17
N GLY A 292 -51.81 19.81 42.41
CA GLY A 292 -52.13 18.84 43.44
C GLY A 292 -52.58 19.48 44.74
N LYS A 293 -53.69 20.24 44.69
CA LYS A 293 -54.68 20.38 45.78
C LYS A 293 -55.87 21.20 45.29
#